data_AF-A0A9E4BTG8-F1
#
_entry.id   AF-A0A9E4BTG8-F1
#
_cell.length_a   1.000
_cell.length_b   1.000
_cell.length_c   1.000
_cell.angle_alpha   90.00
_cell.angle_beta   90.00
_cell.angle_gamma   90.00
#
_symmetry.space_group_name_H-M   'P 1'
#
loop_
_entity.id
_entity.type
_entity.pdbx_description
1 polymer ?
#
loop_
_entity_poly.entity_id
_entity_poly.type
_entity_poly.pdbx_seq_one_letter_code
_entity_poly.pdbx_strand_id
1 'polypeptide(L)'
;MTIYSNDSNTPVVGFQIAGKGLRSQSTSFALSLVVDAPKNQGVYALPSDGTITVEIHGRQVKDAIGFRALFDSDTQSFAYTGFDIGDDIPNGHSPGPYYPSDPSSVEVMAASFGGKIAEPSAKLGTVRFSVSDTFQRGQMRLRYARIRRSGKFEVFADPVVLRFSKQGGLTADFDGDGTVGFRDFVHFAQHFGLNRGDADFKAHFDLDGNGSVGFSDFLIFAGAFGKQVVSS
;
A
#
# COMPACT_ATOMS: atom_id res chain seq x y z
N MET A 1 -13.56 27.22 -34.14
CA MET A 1 -14.26 28.52 -34.08
C MET A 1 -13.19 29.59 -34.13
N THR A 2 -13.24 30.46 -35.14
CA THR A 2 -12.27 31.55 -35.32
C THR A 2 -13.02 32.86 -35.16
N ILE A 3 -12.55 33.74 -34.29
CA ILE A 3 -13.20 35.02 -33.97
C ILE A 3 -12.18 36.13 -34.24
N TYR A 4 -12.61 37.21 -34.88
CA TYR A 4 -11.80 38.41 -35.12
C TYR A 4 -12.40 39.59 -34.33
N SER A 5 -11.54 40.40 -33.71
CA SER A 5 -11.90 41.70 -33.14
C SER A 5 -11.53 42.79 -34.15
N ASN A 6 -12.40 43.78 -34.37
CA ASN A 6 -12.10 44.96 -35.17
C ASN A 6 -12.02 46.24 -34.32
N ASP A 7 -11.86 46.10 -33.00
CA ASP A 7 -11.59 47.21 -32.08
C ASP A 7 -10.09 47.53 -32.05
N SER A 8 -9.73 48.76 -32.42
CA SER A 8 -8.34 49.22 -32.52
C SER A 8 -7.66 49.50 -31.17
N ASN A 9 -8.41 49.58 -30.08
CA ASN A 9 -7.85 49.84 -28.74
C ASN A 9 -7.83 48.58 -27.85
N THR A 10 -8.57 47.53 -28.22
CA THR A 10 -8.62 46.26 -27.48
C THR A 10 -8.62 45.06 -28.46
N PRO A 11 -7.44 44.71 -29.03
CA PRO A 11 -7.37 43.69 -30.08
C PRO A 11 -7.48 42.25 -29.56
N VAL A 12 -7.65 42.03 -28.25
CA VAL A 12 -7.68 40.70 -27.63
C VAL A 12 -9.00 40.48 -26.90
N VAL A 13 -9.77 39.49 -27.34
CA VAL A 13 -10.94 38.99 -26.61
C VAL A 13 -10.50 37.78 -25.77
N GLY A 14 -10.37 37.97 -24.47
CA GLY A 14 -10.06 36.89 -23.53
C GLY A 14 -11.31 36.10 -23.16
N PHE A 15 -11.42 34.85 -23.60
CA PHE A 15 -12.43 33.93 -23.11
C PHE A 15 -11.81 33.01 -22.04
N GLN A 16 -12.37 32.99 -20.83
CA GLN A 16 -12.13 31.86 -19.93
C GLN A 16 -13.03 30.70 -20.34
N ILE A 17 -12.42 29.67 -20.92
CA ILE A 17 -13.09 28.38 -21.08
C ILE A 17 -12.93 27.64 -19.75
N ALA A 18 -13.97 27.59 -18.93
CA ALA A 18 -14.04 26.68 -17.80
C ALA A 18 -14.25 25.24 -18.31
N GLY A 19 -13.20 24.66 -18.90
CA GLY A 19 -13.16 23.23 -19.16
C GLY A 19 -13.07 22.49 -17.84
N LYS A 20 -14.07 21.65 -17.52
CA LYS A 20 -14.04 20.71 -16.39
C LYS A 20 -12.86 19.75 -16.57
N GLY A 21 -11.69 20.13 -16.06
CA GLY A 21 -10.48 19.30 -16.09
C GLY A 21 -10.56 18.15 -15.10
N LEU A 22 -11.52 17.24 -15.25
CA LEU A 22 -11.35 15.90 -14.71
C LEU A 22 -10.40 15.17 -15.64
N ARG A 23 -9.09 15.28 -15.39
CA ARG A 23 -8.21 14.17 -15.74
C ARG A 23 -8.60 13.01 -14.82
N SER A 24 -9.67 12.29 -15.18
CA SER A 24 -9.71 10.88 -14.84
C SER A 24 -8.60 10.27 -15.69
N GLN A 25 -7.42 10.15 -15.10
CA GLN A 25 -6.38 9.33 -15.68
C GLN A 25 -6.94 7.91 -15.58
N SER A 26 -7.71 7.50 -16.60
CA SER A 26 -8.24 6.13 -16.68
C SER A 26 -7.03 5.22 -16.68
N THR A 27 -6.72 4.64 -15.52
CA THR A 27 -5.63 3.69 -15.39
C THR A 27 -6.08 2.44 -16.16
N SER A 28 -5.32 2.07 -17.19
CA SER A 28 -5.60 0.92 -18.05
C SER A 28 -5.33 -0.42 -17.36
N PHE A 29 -4.80 -0.36 -16.14
CA PHE A 29 -4.63 -1.45 -15.20
C PHE A 29 -4.72 -0.90 -13.77
N ALA A 30 -5.03 -1.75 -12.81
CA ALA A 30 -5.00 -1.41 -11.40
C ALA A 30 -3.93 -2.22 -10.67
N LEU A 31 -3.45 -1.69 -9.55
CA LEU A 31 -2.47 -2.35 -8.70
C LEU A 31 -2.94 -2.32 -7.24
N SER A 32 -2.77 -3.44 -6.56
CA SER A 32 -2.98 -3.57 -5.12
C SER A 32 -1.73 -4.10 -4.45
N LEU A 33 -1.42 -3.56 -3.27
CA LEU A 33 -0.33 -4.03 -2.43
C LEU A 33 -0.90 -4.86 -1.29
N VAL A 34 -0.35 -6.05 -1.09
CA VAL A 34 -0.70 -6.94 0.02
C VAL A 34 0.52 -7.04 0.93
N VAL A 35 0.32 -6.75 2.21
CA VAL A 35 1.36 -6.87 3.24
C VAL A 35 1.00 -8.05 4.12
N ASP A 36 1.97 -8.92 4.38
CA ASP A 36 1.80 -10.03 5.33
C ASP A 36 1.97 -9.55 6.78
N ALA A 37 0.99 -8.79 7.25
CA ALA A 37 0.96 -8.24 8.60
C ALA A 37 -0.48 -7.99 9.09
N PRO A 38 -0.75 -8.08 10.40
CA PRO A 38 -2.03 -7.67 10.97
C PRO A 38 -2.34 -6.22 10.62
N LYS A 39 -3.60 -5.92 10.32
CA LYS A 39 -4.04 -4.59 9.93
C LYS A 39 -5.30 -4.20 10.70
N ASN A 40 -5.28 -3.02 11.33
CA ASN A 40 -6.49 -2.38 11.87
C ASN A 40 -6.59 -0.95 11.33
N GLN A 41 -7.80 -0.52 10.95
CA GLN A 41 -8.07 0.84 10.45
C GLN A 41 -7.04 1.42 9.46
N GLY A 42 -6.57 0.60 8.51
CA GLY A 42 -5.60 1.08 7.50
C GLY A 42 -4.13 1.05 7.93
N VAL A 43 -3.81 0.67 9.17
CA VAL A 43 -2.45 0.60 9.71
C VAL A 43 -2.03 -0.85 9.91
N TYR A 44 -0.85 -1.20 9.42
CA TYR A 44 -0.24 -2.52 9.61
C TYR A 44 0.65 -2.54 10.87
N ALA A 45 0.56 -3.61 11.66
CA ALA A 45 1.41 -3.84 12.82
C ALA A 45 2.66 -4.62 12.43
N LEU A 46 3.84 -4.09 12.73
CA LEU A 46 5.12 -4.73 12.42
C LEU A 46 5.90 -5.11 13.69
N PRO A 47 6.54 -6.28 13.75
CA PRO A 47 7.49 -6.59 14.81
C PRO A 47 8.70 -5.64 14.77
N SER A 48 9.29 -5.35 15.94
CA SER A 48 10.49 -4.52 16.04
C SER A 48 11.74 -5.36 15.80
N ASP A 49 12.17 -5.46 14.52
CA ASP A 49 13.32 -6.23 13.98
C ASP A 49 12.99 -7.25 12.86
N GLY A 50 11.79 -7.17 12.27
CA GLY A 50 11.35 -8.12 11.24
C GLY A 50 11.75 -7.82 9.80
N THR A 51 11.32 -8.71 8.91
CA THR A 51 11.22 -8.46 7.48
C THR A 51 9.77 -8.22 7.12
N ILE A 52 9.49 -7.19 6.33
CA ILE A 52 8.20 -7.00 5.68
C ILE A 52 8.25 -7.49 4.24
N THR A 53 7.21 -8.20 3.84
CA THR A 53 6.94 -8.59 2.46
C THR A 53 5.77 -7.75 1.94
N VAL A 54 5.95 -7.16 0.76
CA VAL A 54 4.91 -6.42 0.06
C VAL A 54 4.70 -7.08 -1.30
N GLU A 55 3.60 -7.81 -1.43
CA GLU A 55 3.22 -8.39 -2.72
C GLU A 55 2.56 -7.33 -3.60
N ILE A 56 2.97 -7.32 -4.86
CA ILE A 56 2.44 -6.45 -5.90
C ILE A 56 1.48 -7.27 -6.76
N HIS A 57 0.19 -6.96 -6.69
CA HIS A 57 -0.84 -7.62 -7.48
C HIS A 57 -1.39 -6.68 -8.54
N GLY A 58 -1.37 -7.11 -9.79
CA GLY A 58 -1.96 -6.38 -10.91
C GLY A 58 -3.36 -6.90 -11.25
N ARG A 59 -4.24 -5.99 -11.69
CA ARG A 59 -5.52 -6.32 -12.36
C ARG A 59 -5.59 -5.61 -13.71
N GLN A 60 -6.21 -6.26 -14.69
CA GLN A 60 -6.20 -5.86 -16.10
C GLN A 60 -4.78 -5.81 -16.71
N VAL A 61 -3.91 -6.72 -16.28
CA VAL A 61 -2.49 -6.80 -16.72
C VAL A 61 -2.22 -7.84 -17.80
N LYS A 62 -3.25 -8.55 -18.27
CA LYS A 62 -3.16 -9.46 -19.41
C LYS A 62 -2.47 -8.79 -20.59
N ASP A 63 -1.67 -9.57 -21.32
CA ASP A 63 -0.85 -9.18 -22.46
C ASP A 63 0.36 -8.28 -22.13
N ALA A 64 0.58 -7.93 -20.86
CA ALA A 64 1.80 -7.24 -20.46
C ALA A 64 3.02 -8.17 -20.55
N ILE A 65 4.19 -7.59 -20.83
CA ILE A 65 5.48 -8.29 -20.94
C ILE A 65 6.48 -7.83 -19.88
N GLY A 66 6.05 -7.02 -18.92
CA GLY A 66 6.89 -6.54 -17.84
C GLY A 66 6.26 -5.40 -17.08
N PHE A 67 6.81 -5.13 -15.90
CA PHE A 67 6.38 -4.04 -15.04
C PHE A 67 7.57 -3.40 -14.32
N ARG A 68 7.32 -2.21 -13.79
CA ARG A 68 8.18 -1.57 -12.80
C ARG A 68 7.35 -0.83 -11.77
N ALA A 69 7.84 -0.76 -10.54
CA ALA A 69 7.18 -0.10 -9.42
C ALA A 69 8.22 0.68 -8.60
N LEU A 70 7.94 1.96 -8.38
CA LEU A 70 8.81 2.85 -7.61
C LEU A 70 8.21 3.08 -6.21
N PHE A 71 8.94 2.67 -5.19
CA PHE A 71 8.56 2.84 -3.79
C PHE A 71 9.38 3.95 -3.16
N ASP A 72 8.73 4.74 -2.30
CA ASP A 72 9.37 5.66 -1.36
C ASP A 72 9.17 5.14 0.06
N SER A 73 10.21 5.20 0.89
CA SER A 73 10.13 4.84 2.31
C SER A 73 11.11 5.67 3.14
N ASP A 74 10.81 5.82 4.42
CA ASP A 74 11.78 6.33 5.39
C ASP A 74 12.92 5.31 5.57
N THR A 75 14.12 5.67 5.14
CA THR A 75 15.31 4.80 5.18
C THR A 75 15.84 4.54 6.59
N GLN A 76 15.41 5.32 7.59
CA GLN A 76 15.71 5.04 9.00
C GLN A 76 14.84 3.91 9.56
N SER A 77 13.63 3.75 9.00
CA SER A 77 12.65 2.75 9.41
C SER A 77 12.73 1.47 8.58
N PHE A 78 12.97 1.60 7.28
CA PHE A 78 12.92 0.51 6.31
C PHE A 78 14.15 0.48 5.42
N ALA A 79 14.75 -0.70 5.23
CA ALA A 79 15.82 -0.90 4.25
C ALA A 79 15.41 -1.97 3.25
N TYR A 80 15.53 -1.69 1.95
CA TYR A 80 15.26 -2.66 0.90
C TYR A 80 16.24 -3.84 0.98
N THR A 81 15.74 -5.07 0.92
CA THR A 81 16.55 -6.29 1.03
C THR A 81 16.40 -7.22 -0.17
N GLY A 82 15.35 -7.11 -0.96
CA GLY A 82 15.19 -7.96 -2.13
C GLY A 82 13.88 -7.81 -2.88
N PHE A 83 13.83 -8.45 -4.04
CA PHE A 83 12.66 -8.54 -4.91
C PHE A 83 12.63 -9.92 -5.55
N ASP A 84 11.51 -10.62 -5.37
CA ASP A 84 11.24 -11.90 -5.99
C ASP A 84 10.17 -11.71 -7.06
N ILE A 85 10.43 -12.20 -8.27
CA ILE A 85 9.53 -12.07 -9.41
C ILE A 85 8.32 -12.99 -9.20
N GLY A 86 7.12 -12.51 -9.52
CA GLY A 86 5.92 -13.32 -9.41
C GLY A 86 5.83 -14.40 -10.49
N ASP A 87 5.32 -15.56 -10.13
CA ASP A 87 5.25 -16.75 -11.01
C ASP A 87 4.36 -16.54 -12.25
N ASP A 88 3.45 -15.56 -12.20
CA ASP A 88 2.58 -15.19 -13.32
C ASP A 88 3.30 -14.44 -14.45
N ILE A 89 4.58 -14.09 -14.28
CA ILE A 89 5.44 -13.50 -15.31
C ILE A 89 6.23 -14.62 -16.01
N PRO A 90 5.87 -15.03 -17.24
CA PRO A 90 6.47 -16.20 -17.87
C PRO A 90 7.98 -16.02 -18.12
N ASN A 91 8.81 -16.91 -17.56
CA ASN A 91 10.27 -16.80 -17.65
C ASN A 91 10.71 -15.36 -17.32
N GLY A 92 10.28 -14.85 -16.16
CA GLY A 92 10.55 -13.50 -15.72
C GLY A 92 12.02 -13.28 -15.34
N HIS A 93 12.57 -12.13 -15.74
CA HIS A 93 13.92 -11.68 -15.39
C HIS A 93 13.87 -10.28 -14.78
N SER A 94 14.75 -10.03 -13.82
CA SER A 94 14.93 -8.71 -13.21
C SER A 94 16.38 -8.28 -13.36
N PRO A 95 16.67 -7.05 -13.81
CA PRO A 95 18.02 -6.49 -13.79
C PRO A 95 18.49 -6.08 -12.39
N GLY A 96 17.66 -6.27 -11.35
CA GLY A 96 17.91 -5.81 -9.98
C GLY A 96 17.23 -4.48 -9.67
N PRO A 97 17.38 -3.99 -8.43
CA PRO A 97 16.81 -2.71 -8.03
C PRO A 97 17.53 -1.55 -8.72
N TYR A 98 16.77 -0.51 -9.06
CA TYR A 98 17.31 0.78 -9.46
C TYR A 98 17.04 1.80 -8.36
N TYR A 99 18.09 2.52 -7.96
CA TYR A 99 17.99 3.63 -7.01
C TYR A 99 18.07 4.94 -7.80
N PRO A 100 16.97 5.71 -7.89
CA PRO A 100 17.03 7.07 -8.39
C PRO A 100 18.00 7.92 -7.54
N SER A 101 18.27 9.15 -7.96
CA SER A 101 19.08 10.09 -7.17
C SER A 101 18.54 10.39 -5.76
N ASP A 102 17.29 9.99 -5.49
CA ASP A 102 16.63 10.09 -4.20
C ASP A 102 16.90 8.81 -3.37
N PRO A 103 17.65 8.89 -2.27
CA PRO A 103 18.01 7.72 -1.46
C PRO A 103 16.81 7.09 -0.75
N SER A 104 15.68 7.80 -0.65
CA SER A 104 14.43 7.25 -0.08
C SER A 104 13.65 6.38 -1.06
N SER A 105 14.12 6.26 -2.30
CA SER A 105 13.41 5.63 -3.40
C SER A 105 14.08 4.34 -3.87
N VAL A 106 13.28 3.30 -4.12
CA VAL A 106 13.72 2.06 -4.78
C VAL A 106 12.75 1.66 -5.88
N GLU A 107 13.25 1.46 -7.10
CA GLU A 107 12.48 0.91 -8.23
C GLU A 107 12.80 -0.57 -8.39
N VAL A 108 11.75 -1.40 -8.35
CA VAL A 108 11.82 -2.82 -8.73
C VAL A 108 11.21 -3.01 -10.10
N MET A 109 11.72 -3.98 -10.86
CA MET A 109 11.22 -4.26 -12.20
C MET A 109 11.41 -5.73 -12.58
N ALA A 110 10.51 -6.22 -13.43
CA ALA A 110 10.62 -7.52 -14.06
C ALA A 110 10.16 -7.45 -15.52
N ALA A 111 10.79 -8.22 -16.39
CA ALA A 111 10.41 -8.41 -17.77
C ALA A 111 10.23 -9.91 -18.07
N SER A 112 9.21 -10.25 -18.85
CA SER A 112 8.94 -11.60 -19.31
C SER A 112 9.77 -11.93 -20.54
N PHE A 113 10.53 -13.03 -20.50
CA PHE A 113 11.19 -13.61 -21.68
C PHE A 113 10.45 -14.84 -22.22
N GLY A 114 9.34 -15.24 -21.58
CA GLY A 114 8.54 -16.42 -21.93
C GLY A 114 7.24 -16.10 -22.64
N GLY A 115 7.03 -14.85 -23.05
CA GLY A 115 5.79 -14.39 -23.70
C GLY A 115 5.09 -13.29 -22.91
N LYS A 116 3.76 -13.32 -22.85
CA LYS A 116 2.96 -12.31 -22.18
C LYS A 116 2.27 -12.90 -20.95
N ILE A 117 1.96 -12.06 -19.96
CA ILE A 117 1.06 -12.43 -18.86
C ILE A 117 -0.28 -12.89 -19.44
N ALA A 118 -0.69 -14.12 -19.10
CA ALA A 118 -1.86 -14.78 -19.68
C ALA A 118 -3.17 -14.29 -19.06
N GLU A 119 -3.16 -14.07 -17.74
CA GLU A 119 -4.34 -13.76 -16.95
C GLU A 119 -4.53 -12.25 -16.74
N PRO A 120 -5.78 -11.78 -16.61
CA PRO A 120 -6.04 -10.37 -16.32
C PRO A 120 -5.59 -9.96 -14.92
N SER A 121 -5.49 -10.90 -13.98
CA SER A 121 -4.95 -10.67 -12.65
C SER A 121 -3.69 -11.51 -12.47
N ALA A 122 -2.65 -10.92 -11.89
CA ALA A 122 -1.36 -11.58 -11.71
C ALA A 122 -0.61 -11.02 -10.50
N LYS A 123 0.07 -11.89 -9.74
CA LYS A 123 1.12 -11.49 -8.81
C LYS A 123 2.35 -11.10 -9.63
N LEU A 124 2.70 -9.81 -9.59
CA LEU A 124 3.82 -9.25 -10.34
C LEU A 124 5.16 -9.48 -9.61
N GLY A 125 5.13 -9.56 -8.29
CA GLY A 125 6.28 -9.95 -7.48
C GLY A 125 6.11 -9.59 -6.01
N THR A 126 7.14 -9.87 -5.23
CA THR A 126 7.20 -9.59 -3.79
C THR A 126 8.44 -8.76 -3.48
N VAL A 127 8.23 -7.58 -2.90
CA VAL A 127 9.31 -6.70 -2.43
C VAL A 127 9.56 -6.97 -0.95
N ARG A 128 10.82 -7.02 -0.54
CA ARG A 128 11.24 -7.27 0.84
C ARG A 128 12.00 -6.08 1.42
N PHE A 129 11.66 -5.72 2.66
CA PHE A 129 12.39 -4.72 3.43
C PHE A 129 12.66 -5.23 4.84
N SER A 130 13.82 -4.90 5.41
CA SER A 130 14.06 -5.07 6.85
C SER A 130 13.52 -3.85 7.61
N VAL A 131 13.05 -4.08 8.83
CA VAL A 131 12.54 -3.05 9.74
C VAL A 131 13.60 -2.72 10.79
N SER A 132 13.79 -1.45 11.09
CA SER A 132 14.68 -0.98 12.15
C SER A 132 14.21 -1.44 13.53
N ASP A 133 15.14 -1.76 14.43
CA ASP A 133 14.86 -2.10 15.84
C ASP A 133 14.23 -0.94 16.63
N THR A 134 14.53 0.29 16.21
CA THR A 134 13.99 1.53 16.77
C THR A 134 12.64 1.94 16.17
N PHE A 135 12.11 1.17 15.21
CA PHE A 135 10.86 1.47 14.51
C PHE A 135 9.68 1.65 15.49
N GLN A 136 8.98 2.79 15.35
CA GLN A 136 7.74 3.07 16.08
C GLN A 136 6.56 3.21 15.13
N ARG A 137 6.72 4.03 14.10
CA ARG A 137 5.71 4.35 13.08
C ARG A 137 6.41 4.74 11.80
N GLY A 138 5.76 4.48 10.67
CA GLY A 138 6.30 4.87 9.37
C GLY A 138 5.30 4.64 8.25
N GLN A 139 5.69 5.08 7.06
CA GLN A 139 4.90 4.86 5.86
C GLN A 139 5.79 4.45 4.69
N MET A 140 5.21 3.70 3.77
CA MET A 140 5.77 3.40 2.46
C MET A 140 4.77 3.82 1.40
N ARG A 141 5.26 4.42 0.32
CA ARG A 141 4.41 4.90 -0.75
C ARG A 141 4.85 4.30 -2.07
N LEU A 142 3.95 3.61 -2.76
CA LEU A 142 4.10 3.37 -4.19
C LEU A 142 3.88 4.69 -4.91
N ARG A 143 4.94 5.27 -5.46
CA ARG A 143 4.88 6.56 -6.16
C ARG A 143 4.19 6.42 -7.51
N TYR A 144 4.54 5.37 -8.25
CA TYR A 144 3.86 4.97 -9.48
C TYR A 144 4.24 3.53 -9.84
N ALA A 145 3.47 2.92 -10.73
CA ALA A 145 3.86 1.71 -11.43
C ALA A 145 3.65 1.86 -12.93
N ARG A 146 4.36 1.06 -13.72
CA ARG A 146 4.15 0.98 -15.17
C ARG A 146 4.16 -0.47 -15.61
N ILE A 147 3.35 -0.77 -16.63
CA ILE A 147 3.45 -2.03 -17.38
C ILE A 147 3.86 -1.73 -18.82
N ARG A 148 4.49 -2.71 -19.47
CA ARG A 148 4.74 -2.69 -20.91
C ARG A 148 3.77 -3.64 -21.60
N ARG A 149 2.90 -3.10 -22.47
CA ARG A 149 1.92 -3.88 -23.23
C ARG A 149 1.77 -3.29 -24.63
N SER A 150 1.69 -4.15 -25.64
CA SER A 150 1.48 -3.74 -27.05
C SER A 150 2.42 -2.61 -27.52
N GLY A 151 3.70 -2.68 -27.14
CA GLY A 151 4.69 -1.67 -27.53
C GLY A 151 4.53 -0.30 -26.86
N LYS A 152 3.72 -0.18 -25.79
CA LYS A 152 3.51 1.06 -25.04
C LYS A 152 3.72 0.86 -23.54
N PHE A 153 4.14 1.94 -22.88
CA PHE A 153 4.11 2.00 -21.43
C PHE A 153 2.77 2.54 -20.99
N GLU A 154 2.13 1.80 -20.10
CA GLU A 154 0.92 2.21 -19.42
C GLU A 154 1.27 2.55 -17.98
N VAL A 155 0.64 3.59 -17.42
CA VAL A 155 1.03 4.16 -16.13
C VAL A 155 -0.12 4.02 -15.15
N PHE A 156 0.20 3.47 -13.98
CA PHE A 156 -0.61 3.59 -12.77
C PHE A 156 -0.02 4.71 -11.93
N ALA A 157 -0.78 5.81 -11.81
CA ALA A 157 -0.32 7.05 -11.17
C ALA A 157 -1.00 7.32 -9.82
N ASP A 158 -1.93 6.46 -9.39
CA ASP A 158 -2.60 6.59 -8.11
C ASP A 158 -1.65 6.11 -7.00
N PRO A 159 -1.16 6.98 -6.12
CA PRO A 159 -0.23 6.55 -5.09
C PRO A 159 -0.92 5.63 -4.09
N VAL A 160 -0.26 4.52 -3.76
CA VAL A 160 -0.71 3.62 -2.68
C VAL A 160 0.16 3.89 -1.46
N VAL A 161 -0.46 4.32 -0.36
CA VAL A 161 0.25 4.56 0.90
C VAL A 161 -0.03 3.40 1.86
N LEU A 162 1.03 2.74 2.29
CA LEU A 162 1.02 1.75 3.36
C LEU A 162 1.46 2.46 4.64
N ARG A 163 0.64 2.37 5.69
CA ARG A 163 0.92 2.94 7.01
C ARG A 163 1.26 1.82 7.97
N PHE A 164 2.27 2.04 8.79
CA PHE A 164 2.80 1.04 9.70
C PHE A 164 2.95 1.61 11.11
N SER A 165 2.71 0.77 12.11
CA SER A 165 3.09 0.98 13.50
C SER A 165 3.81 -0.24 14.04
N LYS A 166 4.62 -0.06 15.08
CA LYS A 166 5.16 -1.17 15.84
C LYS A 166 3.99 -2.02 16.37
N GLN A 167 4.18 -3.33 16.45
CA GLN A 167 3.28 -4.25 17.14
C GLN A 167 3.03 -3.77 18.58
N GLY A 168 1.80 -3.85 19.07
CA GLY A 168 1.37 -3.07 20.25
C GLY A 168 0.81 -1.69 19.92
N GLY A 169 1.03 -1.19 18.69
CA GLY A 169 0.61 0.13 18.23
C GLY A 169 -0.65 0.13 17.37
N LEU A 170 -1.38 -0.99 17.29
CA LEU A 170 -2.74 -1.00 16.75
C LEU A 170 -3.69 -0.33 17.74
N THR A 171 -4.69 0.35 17.20
CA THR A 171 -5.75 0.93 18.03
C THR A 171 -6.73 -0.15 18.50
N ALA A 172 -7.27 0.05 19.70
CA ALA A 172 -8.36 -0.75 20.29
C ALA A 172 -9.75 -0.28 19.85
N ASP A 173 -9.83 0.77 19.02
CA ASP A 173 -11.04 1.17 18.29
C ASP A 173 -11.18 0.21 17.10
N PHE A 174 -12.03 -0.79 17.26
CA PHE A 174 -12.25 -1.85 16.27
C PHE A 174 -13.41 -1.51 15.34
N ASP A 175 -14.38 -0.70 15.79
CA ASP A 175 -15.53 -0.31 14.97
C ASP A 175 -15.30 0.98 14.15
N GLY A 176 -14.24 1.72 14.43
CA GLY A 176 -13.81 2.87 13.65
C GLY A 176 -14.53 4.17 14.00
N ASP A 177 -15.22 4.24 15.14
CA ASP A 177 -15.96 5.45 15.54
C ASP A 177 -15.08 6.56 16.14
N GLY A 178 -13.78 6.29 16.31
CA GLY A 178 -12.79 7.23 16.84
C GLY A 178 -12.72 7.26 18.36
N THR A 179 -13.44 6.39 19.07
CA THR A 179 -13.41 6.28 20.54
C THR A 179 -13.32 4.81 20.94
N VAL A 180 -12.36 4.46 21.81
CA VAL A 180 -12.32 3.09 22.37
C VAL A 180 -13.44 2.94 23.39
N GLY A 181 -14.54 2.32 22.99
CA GLY A 181 -15.79 2.26 23.73
C GLY A 181 -16.32 0.85 24.00
N PHE A 182 -17.57 0.80 24.48
CA PHE A 182 -18.22 -0.48 24.81
C PHE A 182 -18.46 -1.35 23.56
N ARG A 183 -18.66 -0.74 22.39
CA ARG A 183 -18.85 -1.49 21.14
C ARG A 183 -17.56 -2.22 20.76
N ASP A 184 -16.42 -1.57 20.91
CA ASP A 184 -15.11 -2.21 20.73
C ASP A 184 -14.89 -3.34 21.73
N PHE A 185 -15.32 -3.17 22.98
CA PHE A 185 -15.27 -4.24 23.97
C PHE A 185 -16.07 -5.46 23.53
N VAL A 186 -17.28 -5.27 22.97
CA VAL A 186 -18.08 -6.39 22.44
C VAL A 186 -17.36 -7.08 21.28
N HIS A 187 -16.74 -6.32 20.37
CA HIS A 187 -15.93 -6.88 19.29
C HIS A 187 -14.73 -7.67 19.82
N PHE A 188 -13.99 -7.11 20.77
CA PHE A 188 -12.86 -7.78 21.42
C PHE A 188 -13.29 -9.08 22.12
N ALA A 189 -14.37 -9.03 22.91
CA ALA A 189 -14.87 -10.17 23.67
C ALA A 189 -15.30 -11.36 22.78
N GLN A 190 -15.75 -11.10 21.55
CA GLN A 190 -16.07 -12.15 20.57
C GLN A 190 -14.85 -12.95 20.12
N HIS A 191 -13.65 -12.37 20.22
CA HIS A 191 -12.40 -13.00 19.82
C HIS A 191 -11.50 -13.41 20.99
N PHE A 192 -11.92 -13.12 22.23
CA PHE A 192 -11.15 -13.44 23.42
C PHE A 192 -10.93 -14.95 23.60
N GLY A 193 -9.69 -15.35 23.86
CA GLY A 193 -9.25 -16.73 24.04
C GLY A 193 -8.83 -17.44 22.75
N LEU A 194 -8.97 -16.81 21.58
CA LEU A 194 -8.55 -17.38 20.29
C LEU A 194 -7.03 -17.28 20.11
N ASN A 195 -6.45 -18.29 19.49
CA ASN A 195 -5.02 -18.40 19.23
C ASN A 195 -4.73 -18.46 17.73
N ARG A 196 -3.50 -18.14 17.35
CA ARG A 196 -3.00 -18.27 15.97
C ARG A 196 -3.09 -19.74 15.54
N GLY A 197 -4.15 -20.08 14.82
CA GLY A 197 -4.48 -21.45 14.41
C GLY A 197 -5.99 -21.71 14.44
N ASP A 198 -6.72 -20.97 15.27
CA ASP A 198 -8.18 -21.04 15.31
C ASP A 198 -8.78 -20.38 14.05
N ALA A 199 -9.83 -20.98 13.49
CA ALA A 199 -10.45 -20.52 12.24
C ALA A 199 -10.97 -19.08 12.31
N ASP A 200 -11.42 -18.67 13.50
CA ASP A 200 -11.98 -17.35 13.76
C ASP A 200 -10.97 -16.35 14.33
N PHE A 201 -9.70 -16.75 14.48
CA PHE A 201 -8.65 -15.85 14.95
C PHE A 201 -8.49 -14.67 13.97
N LYS A 202 -8.52 -13.45 14.50
CA LYS A 202 -8.27 -12.22 13.76
C LYS A 202 -7.14 -11.46 14.44
N ALA A 203 -5.99 -11.39 13.77
CA ALA A 203 -4.75 -10.86 14.33
C ALA A 203 -4.81 -9.38 14.75
N HIS A 204 -5.86 -8.62 14.39
CA HIS A 204 -6.00 -7.23 14.86
C HIS A 204 -6.55 -7.10 16.27
N PHE A 205 -7.13 -8.17 16.86
CA PHE A 205 -7.50 -8.19 18.29
C PHE A 205 -6.35 -8.66 19.20
N ASP A 206 -5.31 -9.25 18.61
CA ASP A 206 -4.03 -9.60 19.26
C ASP A 206 -3.17 -8.32 19.28
N LEU A 207 -3.46 -7.45 20.25
CA LEU A 207 -2.92 -6.10 20.35
C LEU A 207 -1.43 -6.12 20.70
N ASP A 208 -0.98 -7.04 21.57
CA ASP A 208 0.44 -7.22 21.85
C ASP A 208 1.17 -8.08 20.78
N GLY A 209 0.40 -8.79 19.95
CA GLY A 209 0.85 -9.62 18.84
C GLY A 209 1.60 -10.89 19.27
N ASN A 210 1.33 -11.41 20.47
CA ASN A 210 1.91 -12.64 20.99
C ASN A 210 1.36 -13.92 20.32
N GLY A 211 0.37 -13.77 19.43
CA GLY A 211 -0.28 -14.87 18.74
C GLY A 211 -1.56 -15.36 19.41
N SER A 212 -2.06 -14.69 20.44
CA SER A 212 -3.27 -15.06 21.19
C SER A 212 -4.03 -13.80 21.59
N VAL A 213 -5.35 -13.80 21.47
CA VAL A 213 -6.20 -12.71 21.99
C VAL A 213 -6.50 -13.01 23.46
N GLY A 214 -5.69 -12.49 24.37
CA GLY A 214 -5.68 -12.90 25.77
C GLY A 214 -5.83 -11.75 26.77
N PHE A 215 -5.51 -12.06 28.03
CA PHE A 215 -5.60 -11.09 29.12
C PHE A 215 -4.63 -9.92 28.97
N SER A 216 -3.45 -10.13 28.38
CA SER A 216 -2.50 -9.06 28.07
C SER A 216 -3.09 -8.04 27.08
N ASP A 217 -3.79 -8.51 26.04
CA ASP A 217 -4.51 -7.64 25.10
C ASP A 217 -5.64 -6.90 25.79
N PHE A 218 -6.36 -7.56 26.70
CA PHE A 218 -7.39 -6.90 27.50
C PHE A 218 -6.81 -5.76 28.36
N LEU A 219 -5.61 -5.91 28.93
CA LEU A 219 -4.97 -4.82 29.68
C LEU A 219 -4.61 -3.64 28.77
N ILE A 220 -4.17 -3.89 27.53
CA ILE A 220 -3.94 -2.84 26.53
C ILE A 220 -5.26 -2.13 26.19
N PHE A 221 -6.31 -2.90 25.90
CA PHE A 221 -7.65 -2.39 25.63
C PHE A 221 -8.18 -1.53 26.80
N ALA A 222 -8.13 -2.04 28.03
CA ALA A 222 -8.61 -1.35 29.22
C ALA A 222 -7.82 -0.06 29.48
N GLY A 223 -6.52 -0.07 29.22
CA GLY A 223 -5.69 1.14 29.26
C GLY A 223 -6.07 2.19 28.22
N ALA A 224 -6.75 1.80 27.14
CA ALA A 224 -7.23 2.70 26.09
C ALA A 224 -8.71 3.09 26.23
N PHE A 225 -9.49 2.39 27.05
CA PHE A 225 -10.93 2.57 27.18
C PHE A 225 -11.34 4.01 27.54
N GLY A 226 -12.34 4.53 26.85
CA GLY A 226 -12.85 5.90 26.97
C GLY A 226 -11.98 6.97 26.30
N LYS A 227 -10.85 6.60 25.68
CA LYS A 227 -9.98 7.55 24.97
C LYS A 227 -10.40 7.70 23.52
N GLN A 228 -10.22 8.91 23.00
CA GLN A 228 -10.34 9.17 21.57
C GLN A 228 -9.08 8.72 20.84
N VAL A 229 -9.27 8.13 19.68
CA VAL A 229 -8.21 7.76 18.75
C VAL A 229 -7.98 8.94 17.83
N VAL A 230 -6.92 9.70 18.12
CA VAL A 230 -6.56 10.82 17.24
C VAL A 230 -5.90 10.24 15.99
N SER A 231 -6.59 10.35 14.85
CA SER A 231 -6.02 10.02 13.55
C SER A 231 -4.86 10.98 13.27
N SER A 232 -3.62 10.48 13.35
CA SER A 232 -2.39 11.18 12.97
C SER A 232 -2.06 11.04 11.49
#